data_AF-A0A920JSA0-F1
#
_entry.id   AF-A0A920JSA0-F1
#
_cell.length_a   1.000
_cell.length_b   1.000
_cell.length_c   1.000
_cell.angle_alpha   90.00
_cell.angle_beta   90.00
_cell.angle_gamma   90.00
#
_symmetry.space_group_name_H-M   'P 1'
#
loop_
_entity.id
_entity.type
_entity.pdbx_description
1 polymer ?
#
loop_
_entity_poly.entity_id
_entity_poly.type
_entity_poly.pdbx_seq_one_letter_code
_entity_poly.pdbx_strand_id
1 'polypeptide(L)' 'MLFLRIVERESKLLPKIDKAIMRIKSGDYGFCVETGEPIGIERLISRPTAEFCAEVKTVNEEKEKHFID' A
#
# COMPACT_ATOMS: atom_id res chain seq x y z
N MET A 1 -20.68 0.00 -17.93
CA MET A 1 -19.56 0.98 -17.95
C MET A 1 -18.34 0.39 -17.23
N LEU A 2 -17.64 -0.58 -17.85
CA LEU A 2 -16.45 -1.23 -17.28
C LEU A 2 -15.21 -0.31 -17.34
N PHE A 3 -15.11 0.47 -18.41
CA PHE A 3 -14.01 1.39 -18.68
C PHE A 3 -13.81 2.42 -17.55
N LEU A 4 -14.89 3.00 -17.02
CA LEU A 4 -14.81 3.99 -15.95
C LEU A 4 -14.16 3.41 -14.68
N ARG A 5 -14.49 2.17 -14.31
CA ARG A 5 -13.91 1.50 -13.13
C ARG A 5 -12.43 1.19 -13.30
N ILE A 6 -11.98 0.93 -14.53
CA ILE A 6 -10.56 0.70 -14.84
C ILE A 6 -9.79 2.01 -14.67
N VAL A 7 -10.28 3.09 -15.29
CA VAL A 7 -9.68 4.42 -15.20
C VAL A 7 -9.60 4.90 -13.75
N GLU A 8 -10.66 4.71 -12.96
CA GLU A 8 -10.66 5.05 -11.53
C GLU A 8 -9.59 4.30 -10.73
N ARG A 9 -9.36 3.02 -11.03
CA ARG A 9 -8.33 2.21 -10.37
C ARG A 9 -6.93 2.65 -10.76
N GLU A 10 -6.71 2.90 -12.05
CA GLU A 10 -5.42 3.38 -12.56
C GLU A 10 -5.06 4.76 -11.98
N SER A 11 -6.03 5.67 -11.94
CA SER A 11 -5.88 7.00 -11.35
C SER A 11 -5.47 6.93 -9.87
N LYS A 12 -5.96 5.94 -9.12
CA LYS A 12 -5.58 5.72 -7.71
C LYS A 12 -4.24 4.99 -7.55
N LEU A 13 -3.77 4.28 -8.57
CA LEU A 13 -2.52 3.51 -8.51
C LEU A 13 -1.31 4.41 -8.77
N LEU A 14 -1.40 5.32 -9.74
CA LEU A 14 -0.32 6.24 -10.10
C LEU A 14 0.27 7.00 -8.88
N PRO A 15 -0.52 7.67 -8.01
CA PRO A 15 0.03 8.35 -6.85
C PRO A 15 0.69 7.41 -5.83
N LYS A 16 0.31 6.12 -5.79
CA LYS A 16 0.96 5.12 -4.92
C LYS A 16 2.35 4.74 -5.45
N ILE A 17 2.51 4.72 -6.76
CA ILE A 17 3.82 4.51 -7.40
C ILE A 17 4.73 5.69 -7.10
N ASP A 18 4.24 6.92 -7.26
CA ASP A 18 5.02 8.14 -6.96
C ASP A 18 5.49 8.17 -5.50
N LYS A 19 4.59 7.85 -4.56
CA LYS A 19 4.95 7.70 -3.14
C LYS A 19 6.02 6.64 -2.91
N ALA A 20 5.90 5.48 -3.56
CA ALA A 20 6.90 4.41 -3.44
C ALA A 20 8.28 4.91 -3.91
N ILE A 21 8.33 5.63 -5.04
CA ILE A 21 9.57 6.25 -5.56
C ILE A 21 10.13 7.27 -4.57
N MET A 22 9.27 8.11 -3.96
CA MET A 22 9.72 9.07 -2.94
C MET A 22 10.36 8.38 -1.74
N ARG A 23 9.77 7.28 -1.24
CA ARG A 23 10.36 6.50 -0.13
C ARG A 23 11.67 5.84 -0.50
N ILE A 24 11.85 5.42 -1.76
CA ILE A 24 13.13 4.91 -2.24
C ILE A 24 14.19 6.00 -2.14
N LYS A 25 13.84 7.23 -2.54
CA LYS A 25 14.75 8.38 -2.47
C LYS A 25 15.08 8.81 -1.03
N SER A 26 14.14 8.68 -0.10
CA SER A 26 14.39 8.99 1.31
C SER A 26 15.10 7.87 2.08
N GLY A 27 15.14 6.66 1.53
CA GLY A 27 15.71 5.48 2.20
C GLY A 27 14.71 4.69 3.05
N ASP A 28 13.45 5.13 3.11
CA ASP A 28 12.39 4.51 3.92
C ASP A 28 11.66 3.36 3.20
N TYR A 29 12.03 3.09 1.94
CA TYR A 29 11.40 2.02 1.18
C TYR A 29 11.69 0.66 1.79
N GLY A 30 10.63 -0.14 1.92
CA GLY A 30 10.72 -1.46 2.52
C GLY A 30 10.47 -1.47 4.03
N PHE A 31 10.16 -0.33 4.64
CA PHE A 31 9.74 -0.25 6.04
C PHE A 31 8.27 0.16 6.16
N CYS A 32 7.62 -0.34 7.21
CA CYS A 32 6.25 -0.03 7.54
C CYS A 32 6.15 1.42 8.02
N VAL A 33 5.22 2.19 7.45
CA VAL A 33 5.01 3.60 7.83
C VAL A 33 4.50 3.76 9.27
N GLU A 34 3.80 2.76 9.81
CA GLU A 34 3.19 2.83 11.15
C GLU A 34 4.11 2.31 12.26
N THR A 35 4.77 1.17 12.03
CA THR A 35 5.61 0.53 13.07
C THR A 35 7.12 0.75 12.87
N GLY A 36 7.55 1.14 11.67
CA GLY A 36 8.96 1.18 11.30
C GLY A 36 9.60 -0.18 11.02
N GLU A 37 8.84 -1.28 11.12
CA GLU A 37 9.36 -2.63 10.91
C GLU A 37 9.57 -2.95 9.42
N PRO A 38 10.52 -3.85 9.08
CA PRO A 38 10.75 -4.24 7.69
C PRO A 38 9.54 -4.97 7.10
N ILE A 39 9.17 -4.59 5.88
CA ILE A 39 8.16 -5.26 5.07
C ILE A 39 8.82 -6.48 4.41
N GLY A 40 8.17 -7.65 4.54
CA GLY A 40 8.66 -8.89 3.93
C GLY A 40 8.94 -8.75 2.42
N ILE A 41 10.07 -9.29 1.97
CA ILE A 41 10.56 -9.16 0.60
C ILE A 41 9.55 -9.73 -0.41
N GLU A 42 8.98 -10.91 -0.15
CA GLU A 42 7.98 -11.54 -1.02
C GLU A 42 6.75 -10.63 -1.24
N ARG A 43 6.39 -9.85 -0.21
CA ARG A 43 5.30 -8.88 -0.30
C ARG A 43 5.67 -7.66 -1.15
N LEU A 44 6.90 -7.19 -1.10
CA LEU A 44 7.37 -6.10 -1.97
C LEU A 44 7.53 -6.56 -3.42
N ILE A 45 7.92 -7.82 -3.66
CA ILE A 45 7.99 -8.40 -5.01
C ILE A 45 6.58 -8.49 -5.62
N SER A 46 5.61 -8.98 -4.85
CA SER A 46 4.21 -9.07 -5.30
C SER A 46 3.50 -7.71 -5.36
N ARG A 47 3.84 -6.79 -4.47
CA ARG A 47 3.24 -5.45 -4.39
C ARG A 47 4.29 -4.38 -4.00
N PRO A 48 4.99 -3.80 -4.98
CA PRO A 48 6.05 -2.81 -4.72
C PRO A 48 5.55 -1.52 -4.07
N THR A 49 4.28 -1.16 -4.25
CA THR A 49 3.68 0.05 -3.68
C THR A 49 3.19 -0.13 -2.24
N ALA A 50 3.62 -1.18 -1.53
CA ALA A 50 3.08 -1.48 -0.22
C ALA A 50 3.72 -0.62 0.89
N GLU A 51 2.87 0.00 1.71
CA GLU A 51 3.28 0.99 2.72
C GLU A 51 3.32 0.43 4.15
N PHE A 52 2.60 -0.65 4.42
CA PHE A 52 2.46 -1.24 5.75
C PHE A 52 3.03 -2.65 5.81
N CYS A 53 3.35 -3.19 6.99
CA CYS A 53 3.63 -4.61 7.18
C CYS A 53 2.34 -5.46 7.04
N ALA A 54 2.45 -6.78 7.18
CA ALA A 54 1.30 -7.67 7.02
C ALA A 54 0.31 -7.52 8.19
N GLU A 55 0.84 -7.39 9.40
CA GLU A 55 0.14 -7.27 10.66
C GLU A 55 -0.73 -6.02 10.69
N VAL A 56 -0.12 -4.85 10.40
CA VAL A 56 -0.83 -3.57 10.30
C VAL A 56 -1.90 -3.62 9.21
N LYS A 57 -1.62 -4.29 8.09
CA LYS A 57 -2.60 -4.42 7.00
C LYS A 57 -3.82 -5.23 7.44
N THR A 58 -3.62 -6.33 8.18
CA THR A 58 -4.72 -7.13 8.75
C THR A 58 -5.57 -6.29 9.71
N VAL A 59 -4.93 -5.55 10.63
CA VAL A 59 -5.63 -4.67 11.58
C VAL A 59 -6.44 -3.59 10.86
N ASN A 60 -5.88 -2.96 9.82
CA ASN A 60 -6.61 -1.94 9.06
C ASN A 60 -7.78 -2.52 8.27
N GLU A 61 -7.63 -3.73 7.70
CA GLU A 61 -8.73 -4.41 7.02
C GLU A 61 -9.84 -4.84 7.98
N GLU A 62 -9.52 -5.25 9.21
CA GLU A 62 -10.51 -5.53 10.26
C GLU A 62 -11.26 -4.26 10.68
N LYS A 63 -10.54 -3.14 10.86
CA LYS A 63 -11.15 -1.83 11.14
C LYS A 63 -12.08 -1.42 10.01
N GLU A 64 -11.62 -1.44 8.76
CA GLU A 64 -12.43 -1.06 7.59
C GLU A 64 -13.73 -1.86 7.49
N LYS A 65 -13.73 -3.16 7.85
CA LYS A 65 -14.96 -3.97 7.90
C LYS A 65 -15.95 -3.49 8.95
N HIS A 66 -15.49 -3.11 10.14
CA HIS A 66 -16.35 -2.65 11.24
C HIS A 66 -16.90 -1.22 11.02
N PHE A 67 -16.26 -0.40 10.17
CA PHE A 67 -16.74 0.95 9.86
C PHE A 67 -17.81 1.00 8.74
N ILE A 68 -18.08 -0.13 8.09
CA ILE A 68 -19.08 -0.23 7.00
C ILE A 68 -20.43 -0.77 7.52
N ASP A 69 -20.50 -1.19 8.79
CA ASP A 69 -21.73 -1.48 9.54
C ASP A 69 -22.22 -0.23 10.30
#